data_AF-A0A4Y2DL42-F1
#
_entry.id   AF-A0A4Y2DL42-F1
#
_cell.length_a   1.000
_cell.length_b   1.000
_cell.length_c   1.000
_cell.angle_alpha   90.00
_cell.angle_beta   90.00
_cell.angle_gamma   90.00
#
_symmetry.space_group_name_H-M   'P 1'
#
loop_
_entity.id
_entity.type
_entity.pdbx_description
1 polymer ?
#
loop_
_entity_poly.entity_id
_entity_poly.type
_entity_poly.pdbx_seq_one_letter_code
_entity_poly.pdbx_strand_id
1 'polypeptide(L)'
;MSFPSFLKACPAGKYGENCQQECQCENGAACDHISGACTCGPGWRGTFCQTPCPAGFHGIECNQSCDCGHGISCHPETGVCHCPKGKHGDKCLKTCPSGTYGFACEGV
;
A
#
# COMPACT_ATOMS: atom_id res chain seq x y z
N MET A 1 -3.77 -24.83 33.30
CA MET A 1 -3.78 -23.70 32.36
C MET A 1 -3.23 -24.20 31.03
N SER A 2 -4.05 -24.91 30.26
CA SER A 2 -3.63 -25.51 28.97
C SER A 2 -3.72 -24.42 27.90
N PHE A 3 -2.57 -23.97 27.40
CA PHE A 3 -2.51 -23.14 26.20
C PHE A 3 -3.02 -23.97 25.02
N PRO A 4 -4.09 -23.56 24.32
CA PRO A 4 -4.66 -24.39 23.28
C PRO A 4 -3.71 -24.42 22.08
N SER A 5 -3.55 -25.60 21.51
CA SER A 5 -2.60 -25.99 20.45
C SER A 5 -2.80 -25.30 19.09
N PHE A 6 -3.51 -24.17 19.02
CA PHE A 6 -3.78 -23.39 17.81
C PHE A 6 -2.54 -22.69 17.21
N LEU A 7 -1.38 -22.81 17.84
CA LEU A 7 -0.13 -22.14 17.44
C LEU A 7 0.72 -22.93 16.43
N LYS A 8 0.17 -23.96 15.78
CA LYS A 8 0.89 -24.68 14.73
C LYS A 8 0.91 -23.81 13.47
N ALA A 9 2.03 -23.12 13.26
CA ALA A 9 2.28 -22.36 12.04
C ALA A 9 2.12 -23.27 10.83
N CYS A 10 1.19 -22.92 9.95
CA CYS A 10 1.04 -23.59 8.67
C CYS A 10 2.15 -23.17 7.70
N PRO A 11 2.50 -24.02 6.73
CA PRO A 11 3.38 -23.60 5.65
C PRO A 11 2.81 -22.38 4.94
N ALA A 12 3.69 -21.52 4.41
CA ALA A 12 3.30 -20.30 3.71
C ALA A 12 2.27 -20.62 2.61
N GLY A 13 1.16 -19.87 2.62
CA GLY A 13 0.04 -20.10 1.71
C GLY A 13 -1.04 -21.07 2.21
N LYS A 14 -1.02 -21.53 3.47
CA LYS A 14 -2.08 -22.38 4.03
C LYS A 14 -2.57 -21.92 5.40
N TYR A 15 -3.82 -22.24 5.74
CA TYR A 15 -4.45 -21.91 7.01
C TYR A 15 -5.48 -22.96 7.49
N GLY A 16 -6.00 -22.77 8.70
CA GLY A 16 -7.07 -23.59 9.30
C GLY A 16 -6.55 -24.80 10.10
N GLU A 17 -7.46 -25.59 10.66
CA GLU A 17 -7.11 -26.78 11.42
C GLU A 17 -6.40 -27.80 10.51
N ASN A 18 -5.13 -28.11 10.82
CA ASN A 18 -4.23 -28.94 10.00
C ASN A 18 -3.79 -28.36 8.64
N CYS A 19 -3.92 -27.05 8.41
CA CYS A 19 -3.42 -26.40 7.20
C CYS A 19 -4.05 -26.97 5.91
N GLN A 20 -5.32 -27.35 5.97
CA GLN A 20 -6.05 -27.91 4.83
C GLN A 20 -6.58 -26.82 3.88
N GLN A 21 -6.70 -25.57 4.35
CA GLN A 21 -7.18 -24.46 3.55
C GLN A 21 -6.00 -23.70 2.94
N GLU A 22 -6.19 -23.18 1.74
CA GLU A 22 -5.16 -22.47 0.97
C GLU A 22 -5.44 -20.96 0.99
N CYS A 23 -4.43 -20.18 1.36
CA CYS A 23 -4.51 -18.74 1.39
C CYS A 23 -4.58 -18.18 -0.03
N GLN A 24 -5.54 -17.31 -0.28
CA GLN A 24 -5.74 -16.70 -1.60
C GLN A 24 -5.14 -15.29 -1.70
N CYS A 25 -4.32 -14.88 -0.73
CA CYS A 25 -3.78 -13.52 -0.67
C CYS A 25 -2.77 -13.27 -1.81
N GLU A 26 -2.94 -12.17 -2.55
CA GLU A 26 -2.07 -11.76 -3.64
C GLU A 26 -1.09 -10.65 -3.22
N ASN A 27 -0.17 -10.27 -4.12
CA ASN A 27 0.74 -9.13 -3.95
C ASN A 27 1.63 -9.18 -2.69
N GLY A 28 2.03 -10.37 -2.27
CA GLY A 28 2.92 -10.56 -1.12
C GLY A 28 2.26 -10.30 0.24
N ALA A 29 0.93 -10.31 0.29
CA ALA A 29 0.19 -10.18 1.53
C ALA A 29 0.43 -11.36 2.50
N ALA A 30 0.47 -11.05 3.79
CA ALA A 30 0.66 -12.06 4.82
C ALA A 30 -0.68 -12.76 5.11
N CYS A 31 -0.69 -14.08 5.14
CA CYS A 31 -1.88 -14.84 5.49
C CYS A 31 -1.80 -15.33 6.93
N ASP A 32 -2.85 -15.10 7.69
CA ASP A 32 -3.00 -15.64 9.04
C ASP A 32 -3.25 -17.15 8.99
N HIS A 33 -2.35 -17.94 9.57
CA HIS A 33 -2.42 -19.40 9.50
C HIS A 33 -3.58 -20.01 10.30
N ILE A 34 -4.24 -19.24 11.16
CA ILE A 34 -5.34 -19.70 12.03
C ILE A 34 -6.68 -19.44 11.35
N SER A 35 -6.90 -18.21 10.92
CA SER A 35 -8.17 -17.71 10.37
C SER A 35 -8.21 -17.61 8.85
N GLY A 36 -7.05 -17.56 8.18
CA GLY A 36 -6.94 -17.30 6.74
C GLY A 36 -7.10 -15.83 6.36
N ALA A 37 -7.13 -14.94 7.35
CA ALA A 37 -7.20 -13.51 7.10
C ALA A 37 -5.95 -13.02 6.36
N CYS A 38 -6.15 -12.30 5.25
CA CYS A 38 -5.07 -11.65 4.53
C CYS A 38 -4.77 -10.29 5.16
N THR A 39 -3.52 -10.08 5.51
CA THR A 39 -2.96 -8.79 5.91
C THR A 39 -2.26 -8.19 4.70
N CYS A 40 -2.91 -7.23 4.06
CA CYS A 40 -2.36 -6.58 2.88
C CYS A 40 -1.15 -5.73 3.22
N GLY A 41 -0.17 -5.76 2.31
CA GLY A 41 0.92 -4.79 2.33
C GLY A 41 0.41 -3.37 2.08
N PRO A 42 1.24 -2.35 2.36
CA PRO A 42 0.91 -0.98 2.01
C PRO A 42 0.63 -0.87 0.51
N GLY A 43 -0.33 -0.03 0.13
CA GLY A 43 -0.70 0.19 -1.27
C GLY A 43 -1.71 -0.80 -1.87
N TRP A 44 -2.12 -1.82 -1.11
CA TRP A 44 -3.11 -2.80 -1.51
C TRP A 44 -4.27 -2.86 -0.51
N ARG A 45 -5.44 -3.28 -0.98
CA ARG A 45 -6.65 -3.49 -0.20
C ARG A 45 -7.51 -4.62 -0.77
N GLY A 46 -8.53 -4.97 0.00
CA GLY A 46 -9.52 -5.97 -0.37
C GLY A 46 -9.24 -7.30 0.31
N THR A 47 -10.22 -8.21 0.27
CA THR A 47 -10.18 -9.48 1.02
C THR A 47 -8.94 -10.32 0.72
N PHE A 48 -8.42 -10.24 -0.50
CA PHE A 48 -7.24 -10.98 -0.95
C PHE A 48 -6.11 -10.07 -1.39
N CYS A 49 -6.16 -8.77 -1.03
CA CYS A 49 -5.15 -7.79 -1.44
C CYS A 49 -5.00 -7.67 -2.96
N GLN A 50 -6.07 -7.97 -3.70
CA GLN A 50 -6.08 -7.96 -5.16
C GLN A 50 -6.31 -6.56 -5.74
N THR A 51 -6.74 -5.60 -4.92
CA THR A 51 -7.11 -4.25 -5.38
C THR A 51 -6.05 -3.25 -4.94
N PRO A 52 -5.44 -2.49 -5.86
CA PRO A 52 -4.53 -1.41 -5.47
C PRO A 52 -5.30 -0.27 -4.80
N CYS A 53 -4.60 0.58 -4.06
CA CYS A 53 -5.21 1.75 -3.46
C CYS A 53 -5.81 2.70 -4.52
N PRO A 54 -7.02 3.23 -4.26
CA PRO A 54 -7.61 4.23 -5.13
C PRO A 54 -6.73 5.48 -5.17
N ALA A 55 -6.75 6.18 -6.32
CA ALA A 55 -5.99 7.41 -6.47
C ALA A 55 -6.37 8.41 -5.37
N GLY A 56 -5.35 8.93 -4.67
CA GLY A 56 -5.55 9.80 -3.52
C GLY A 56 -5.49 9.10 -2.16
N PHE A 57 -5.23 7.79 -2.11
CA PHE A 57 -5.03 7.05 -0.86
C PHE A 57 -3.74 6.22 -0.89
N HIS A 58 -3.16 6.02 0.29
CA HIS A 58 -1.91 5.28 0.49
C HIS A 58 -1.87 4.57 1.85
N GLY A 59 -0.83 3.77 2.07
CA GLY A 59 -0.59 3.03 3.31
C GLY A 59 -1.29 1.68 3.37
N ILE A 60 -1.30 1.06 4.55
CA ILE A 60 -1.95 -0.23 4.79
C ILE A 60 -3.46 -0.06 4.69
N GLU A 61 -4.11 -0.93 3.91
CA GLU A 61 -5.57 -0.85 3.64
C GLU A 61 -6.02 0.50 3.07
N CYS A 62 -5.09 1.29 2.50
CA CYS A 62 -5.38 2.63 1.95
C CYS A 62 -5.99 3.60 2.97
N ASN A 63 -5.65 3.45 4.25
CA ASN A 63 -6.23 4.24 5.33
C ASN A 63 -5.66 5.67 5.43
N GLN A 64 -4.65 6.01 4.62
CA GLN A 64 -4.09 7.36 4.59
C GLN A 64 -4.50 8.09 3.33
N SER A 65 -4.96 9.33 3.46
CA SER A 65 -5.26 10.20 2.32
C SER A 65 -4.00 10.91 1.86
N CYS A 66 -3.78 10.94 0.55
CA CYS A 66 -2.68 11.66 -0.05
C CYS A 66 -2.94 13.15 0.00
N ASP A 67 -2.03 13.89 0.62
CA ASP A 67 -2.08 15.34 0.71
C ASP A 67 -1.29 15.96 -0.45
N CYS A 68 -1.69 15.60 -1.68
CA CYS A 68 -1.12 16.13 -2.91
C CYS A 68 -2.03 17.21 -3.51
N GLY A 69 -1.46 18.06 -4.37
CA GLY A 69 -2.23 19.04 -5.11
C GLY A 69 -3.35 18.43 -5.94
N HIS A 70 -4.37 19.23 -6.24
CA HIS A 70 -5.56 18.79 -6.97
C HIS A 70 -5.17 18.08 -8.29
N GLY A 71 -5.64 16.83 -8.46
CA GLY A 71 -5.38 16.02 -9.66
C GLY A 71 -4.00 15.36 -9.71
N ILE A 72 -3.27 15.30 -8.59
CA ILE A 72 -1.96 14.66 -8.49
C ILE A 72 -2.09 13.30 -7.80
N SER A 73 -1.61 12.25 -8.47
CA SER A 73 -1.52 10.91 -7.89
C SER A 73 -0.33 10.80 -6.96
N CYS A 74 -0.48 9.99 -5.93
CA CYS A 74 0.56 9.64 -4.96
C CYS A 74 0.96 8.18 -5.11
N HIS A 75 2.13 7.85 -4.58
CA HIS A 75 2.59 6.49 -4.44
C HIS A 75 1.70 5.76 -3.41
N PRO A 76 1.10 4.61 -3.76
CA PRO A 76 0.13 3.93 -2.89
C PRO A 76 0.80 3.33 -1.64
N GLU A 77 2.09 2.99 -1.71
CA GLU A 77 2.83 2.46 -0.55
C GLU A 77 3.35 3.55 0.39
N THR A 78 4.02 4.57 -0.15
CA THR A 78 4.74 5.59 0.64
C THR A 78 3.97 6.88 0.82
N GLY A 79 2.94 7.15 0.01
CA GLY A 79 2.23 8.43 -0.02
C GLY A 79 2.95 9.55 -0.74
N VAL A 80 4.13 9.29 -1.34
CA VAL A 80 4.91 10.32 -2.03
C VAL A 80 4.17 10.83 -3.28
N CYS A 81 3.99 12.14 -3.38
CA CYS A 81 3.29 12.76 -4.50
C CYS A 81 4.13 12.71 -5.79
N HIS A 82 3.52 12.30 -6.90
CA HIS A 82 4.18 12.33 -8.21
C HIS A 82 3.99 13.71 -8.84
N CYS A 83 4.90 14.64 -8.55
CA CYS A 83 4.78 16.01 -9.04
C CYS A 83 4.87 16.10 -10.57
N PRO A 84 3.93 16.80 -11.23
CA PRO A 84 4.06 17.11 -12.65
C PRO A 84 5.21 18.11 -12.87
N LYS A 85 5.78 18.11 -14.07
CA LYS A 85 6.85 19.04 -14.46
C LYS A 85 6.42 20.49 -14.19
N GLY A 86 7.28 21.25 -13.53
CA GLY A 86 6.99 22.65 -13.19
C GLY A 86 6.28 22.85 -11.84
N LYS A 87 5.98 21.76 -11.10
CA LYS A 87 5.56 21.84 -9.70
C LYS A 87 6.57 21.12 -8.79
N HIS A 88 6.69 21.60 -7.55
CA HIS A 88 7.60 21.05 -6.55
C HIS A 88 7.05 21.17 -5.12
N GLY A 89 7.81 20.61 -4.18
CA GLY A 89 7.47 20.51 -2.76
C GLY A 89 6.69 19.24 -2.43
N ASP A 90 6.50 18.98 -1.15
CA ASP A 90 5.93 17.72 -0.63
C ASP A 90 4.53 17.43 -1.17
N LYS A 91 3.76 18.50 -1.42
CA LYS A 91 2.39 18.45 -1.94
C LYS A 91 2.29 18.77 -3.43
N CYS A 92 3.41 19.07 -4.10
CA CYS A 92 3.43 19.56 -5.49
C CYS A 92 2.50 20.77 -5.72
N LEU A 93 2.35 21.64 -4.71
CA LEU A 93 1.52 22.85 -4.79
C LEU A 93 2.33 24.08 -5.19
N LYS A 94 3.67 24.04 -5.05
CA LYS A 94 4.53 25.16 -5.39
C LYS A 94 4.92 25.07 -6.86
N THR A 95 4.76 26.16 -7.61
CA THR A 95 5.25 26.26 -8.99
C THR A 95 6.74 26.53 -8.97
N CYS A 96 7.50 25.89 -9.88
CA CYS A 96 8.91 26.19 -10.05
C CYS A 96 9.12 27.68 -10.37
N PRO A 97 10.18 28.32 -9.85
CA PRO A 97 10.52 29.70 -10.18
C PRO A 97 10.74 29.86 -11.70
N SER A 98 10.43 31.06 -12.22
CA SER A 98 10.42 31.33 -13.66
C SER A 98 11.75 30.98 -14.33
N GLY A 99 11.73 29.96 -15.20
CA GLY A 99 12.89 29.46 -15.93
C GLY A 99 13.29 28.02 -15.62
N THR A 100 12.65 27.36 -14.65
CA THR A 100 12.93 25.94 -14.36
C THR A 100 11.73 25.00 -14.53
N TYR A 101 11.98 23.80 -15.06
CA TYR A 101 11.00 22.74 -15.31
C TYR A 101 11.56 21.37 -14.91
N GLY A 102 10.69 20.35 -14.78
CA GLY A 102 11.11 18.99 -14.44
C GLY A 102 10.94 18.61 -12.96
N PHE A 103 11.48 17.45 -12.58
CA PHE A 103 11.48 16.96 -11.19
C PHE A 103 12.40 17.87 -10.36
N ALA A 104 11.94 18.28 -9.18
CA ALA A 104 12.68 19.20 -8.30
C ALA A 104 13.07 20.58 -8.89
N CYS A 105 12.50 20.99 -10.03
CA CYS A 105 12.85 22.25 -10.70
C CYS A 105 14.32 22.38 -11.14
N GLU A 106 14.95 21.28 -11.56
CA GLU A 106 16.37 21.29 -12.00
C GLU A 106 16.57 21.42 -13.52
N GLY A 107 15.53 21.30 -14.34
CA GLY A 107 15.63 21.55 -15.78
C GLY A 107 15.56 23.05 -16.08
N VAL A 108 16.43 23.55 -16.97
CA VAL A 108 16.54 24.96 -17.40
C VAL A 108 16.16 25.12 -18.86
#